data_AF-F4RHB3-F1
#
_entry.id   AF-F4RHB3-F1
#
_cell.length_a   1.000
_cell.length_b   1.000
_cell.length_c   1.000
_cell.angle_alpha   90.00
_cell.angle_beta   90.00
_cell.angle_gamma   90.00
#
_symmetry.space_group_name_H-M   'P 1'
#
loop_
_entity.id
_entity.type
_entity.pdbx_description
1 polymer ?
#
loop_
_entity_poly.entity_id
_entity_poly.type
_entity_poly.pdbx_seq_one_letter_code
_entity_poly.pdbx_strand_id
1 'polypeptide(L)'
;MEKDITAARAVAEFFKSPDDLVKLSQTRKKLQREQASIDAKLKEGAKAQLDATRDALVRLRETKNEIGTIKEDMIAIEKACEDPRVWVEGFGKIAAVSRIHRNFVATAKMVEQLREMSLKIESVEKLLAKDRATPLGEAPNLLAIHYCLRLYILNETMLQATRDGQASTIKTLEGYCERLAGTLEAFESHYLHLASSLLDIVRKGHAKVAIKIAKIAEIEGQRDEKAIAIRLVKRQNKDIGARFQSVRAEARVIKHYRAKVMDSIRASAKNLIERQFAKSKDNPAAFFEGENFDWYYQDLLLVEETLIDMFPQDWKVSSIF
;
A
#
# COMPACT_ATOMS: atom_id res chain seq x y z
N MET A 1 15.84 -59.85 15.69
CA MET A 1 14.51 -60.15 15.15
C MET A 1 13.84 -61.10 16.12
N GLU A 2 13.36 -60.55 17.24
CA GLU A 2 12.62 -61.31 18.26
C GLU A 2 11.33 -61.81 17.62
N LYS A 3 11.25 -63.12 17.41
CA LYS A 3 10.01 -63.77 16.96
C LYS A 3 9.05 -63.76 18.13
N ASP A 4 7.90 -63.12 17.96
CA ASP A 4 6.80 -63.17 18.93
C ASP A 4 6.52 -64.62 19.31
N ILE A 5 6.92 -64.98 20.53
CA ILE A 5 6.66 -66.31 21.08
C ILE A 5 5.16 -66.36 21.35
N THR A 6 4.40 -66.91 20.41
CA THR A 6 2.97 -67.13 20.60
C THR A 6 2.79 -67.99 21.85
N ALA A 7 1.83 -67.66 22.72
CA ALA A 7 1.61 -68.37 23.99
C ALA A 7 1.52 -69.90 23.81
N ALA A 8 0.96 -70.36 22.69
CA ALA A 8 0.90 -71.78 22.31
C ALA A 8 2.29 -72.44 22.16
N ARG A 9 3.29 -71.73 21.62
CA ARG A 9 4.66 -72.22 21.44
C ARG A 9 5.42 -72.28 22.76
N ALA A 10 5.22 -71.31 23.65
CA ALA A 10 5.77 -71.34 25.01
C ALA A 10 5.21 -72.54 25.80
N VAL A 11 3.89 -72.78 25.71
CA VAL A 11 3.26 -73.96 26.34
C VAL A 11 3.80 -75.27 25.76
N ALA A 12 3.99 -75.35 24.44
CA ALA A 12 4.57 -76.52 23.79
C ALA A 12 6.03 -76.81 24.19
N GLU A 13 6.80 -75.79 24.57
CA GLU A 13 8.16 -75.97 25.10
C GLU A 13 8.18 -76.51 26.54
N PHE A 14 7.16 -76.20 27.36
CA PHE A 14 7.07 -76.67 28.74
C PHE A 14 6.52 -78.10 28.88
N PHE A 15 5.76 -78.62 27.90
CA PHE A 15 5.13 -79.93 27.96
C PHE A 15 5.48 -80.77 26.73
N LYS A 16 6.65 -81.43 26.75
CA LYS A 16 7.14 -82.28 25.64
C LYS A 16 6.77 -83.76 25.80
N SER A 17 6.45 -84.22 27.01
CA SER A 17 6.11 -85.61 27.34
C SER A 17 4.86 -85.67 28.25
N PRO A 18 4.03 -86.73 28.20
CA PRO A 18 2.83 -86.87 29.03
C PRO A 18 3.09 -86.77 30.54
N ASP A 19 4.26 -87.21 31.02
CA ASP A 19 4.65 -87.15 32.44
C ASP A 19 4.86 -85.72 32.95
N ASP A 20 5.11 -84.74 32.06
CA ASP A 20 5.29 -83.34 32.45
C ASP A 20 3.96 -82.66 32.83
N LEU A 21 2.82 -83.26 32.47
CA LEU A 21 1.50 -82.81 32.93
C LEU A 21 1.35 -82.94 34.46
N VAL A 22 2.08 -83.85 35.10
CA VAL A 22 2.10 -83.99 36.57
C VAL A 22 2.77 -82.76 37.22
N LYS A 23 3.71 -82.12 36.54
CA LYS A 23 4.42 -80.90 36.99
C LYS A 23 3.65 -79.61 36.70
N LEU A 24 2.50 -79.68 36.04
CA LEU A 24 1.69 -78.52 35.61
C LEU A 24 1.27 -77.62 36.78
N SER A 25 0.99 -78.21 37.94
CA SER A 25 0.66 -77.45 39.16
C SER A 25 1.84 -76.62 39.67
N GLN A 26 3.07 -77.14 39.52
CA GLN A 26 4.31 -76.46 39.93
C GLN A 26 4.72 -75.37 38.94
N THR A 27 4.63 -75.65 37.62
CA THR A 27 4.91 -74.64 36.58
C THR A 27 3.90 -73.50 36.61
N ARG A 28 2.61 -73.79 36.85
CA ARG A 28 1.58 -72.76 37.07
C ARG A 28 1.91 -71.88 38.28
N LYS A 29 2.30 -72.46 39.42
CA LYS A 29 2.72 -71.69 40.60
C LYS A 29 3.97 -70.84 40.33
N LYS A 30 4.93 -71.34 39.54
CA LYS A 30 6.11 -70.59 39.14
C LYS A 30 5.75 -69.40 38.23
N LEU A 31 4.95 -69.63 37.19
CA LEU A 31 4.47 -68.58 36.29
C LEU A 31 3.62 -67.54 37.01
N GLN A 32 2.78 -67.94 37.98
CA GLN A 32 2.03 -67.00 38.81
C GLN A 32 2.94 -66.11 39.68
N ARG A 33 4.06 -66.65 40.20
CA ARG A 33 5.05 -65.85 40.93
C ARG A 33 5.82 -64.90 40.00
N GLU A 34 6.20 -65.36 38.82
CA GLU A 34 6.86 -64.52 37.80
C GLU A 34 5.92 -63.42 37.32
N GLN A 35 4.65 -63.74 37.04
CA GLN A 35 3.62 -62.76 36.70
C GLN A 35 3.44 -61.74 37.82
N ALA A 36 3.28 -62.18 39.07
CA ALA A 36 3.14 -61.25 40.20
C ALA A 36 4.38 -60.36 40.38
N SER A 37 5.59 -60.87 40.11
CA SER A 37 6.82 -60.08 40.15
C SER A 37 6.90 -59.07 39.00
N ILE A 38 6.51 -59.47 37.79
CA ILE A 38 6.46 -58.59 36.62
C ILE A 38 5.40 -57.51 36.83
N ASP A 39 4.20 -57.86 37.31
CA ASP A 39 3.13 -56.92 37.61
C ASP A 39 3.54 -55.92 38.69
N ALA A 40 4.26 -56.36 39.72
CA ALA A 40 4.82 -55.46 40.74
C ALA A 40 5.84 -54.49 40.14
N LYS A 41 6.79 -54.98 39.32
CA LYS A 41 7.77 -54.14 38.63
C LYS A 41 7.14 -53.18 37.63
N LEU A 42 6.13 -53.61 36.89
CA LEU A 42 5.38 -52.78 35.95
C LEU A 42 4.60 -51.70 36.70
N LYS A 43 3.96 -52.04 37.81
CA LYS A 43 3.23 -51.06 38.62
C LYS A 43 4.16 -50.03 39.25
N GLU A 44 5.32 -50.46 39.73
CA GLU A 44 6.35 -49.57 40.28
C GLU A 44 6.96 -48.69 39.18
N GLY A 45 7.32 -49.26 38.03
CA GLY A 45 7.85 -48.52 36.88
C GLY A 45 6.84 -47.52 36.30
N ALA A 46 5.59 -47.93 36.13
CA ALA A 46 4.52 -47.05 35.68
C ALA A 46 4.28 -45.91 36.68
N LYS A 47 4.31 -46.19 37.99
CA LYS A 47 4.20 -45.17 39.02
C LYS A 47 5.39 -44.18 38.96
N ALA A 48 6.62 -44.68 38.88
CA ALA A 48 7.81 -43.83 38.78
C ALA A 48 7.78 -42.95 37.52
N GLN A 49 7.29 -43.48 36.39
CA GLN A 49 7.16 -42.71 35.16
C GLN A 49 6.02 -41.67 35.23
N LEU A 50 4.92 -42.00 35.90
CA LEU A 50 3.84 -41.04 36.17
C LEU A 50 4.29 -39.92 37.12
N ASP A 51 5.07 -40.26 38.15
CA ASP A 51 5.62 -39.27 39.08
C ASP A 51 6.64 -38.38 38.37
N ALA A 52 7.56 -38.95 37.58
CA ALA A 52 8.52 -38.18 36.78
C ALA A 52 7.87 -37.27 35.73
N THR A 53 6.78 -37.72 35.09
CA THR A 53 6.04 -36.88 34.12
C THR A 53 5.25 -35.78 34.81
N ARG A 54 4.67 -36.06 35.99
CA ARG A 54 4.03 -35.03 36.82
C ARG A 54 5.02 -33.96 37.24
N ASP A 55 6.19 -34.34 37.73
CA ASP A 55 7.24 -33.40 38.13
C ASP A 55 7.76 -32.58 36.94
N ALA A 56 7.94 -33.23 35.77
CA ALA A 56 8.32 -32.54 34.54
C ALA A 56 7.27 -31.50 34.11
N LEU A 57 5.98 -31.80 34.24
CA LEU A 57 4.89 -30.87 33.93
C LEU A 57 4.85 -29.67 34.89
N VAL A 58 5.11 -29.90 36.19
CA VAL A 58 5.20 -28.82 37.18
C VAL A 58 6.36 -27.90 36.84
N ARG A 59 7.55 -28.45 36.59
CA ARG A 59 8.73 -27.67 36.18
C ARG A 59 8.49 -26.89 34.88
N LEU A 60 7.86 -27.52 33.88
CA LEU A 60 7.54 -26.84 32.62
C LEU A 60 6.61 -25.64 32.84
N ARG A 61 5.66 -25.76 33.77
CA ARG A 61 4.75 -24.67 34.12
C ARG A 61 5.49 -23.53 34.82
N GLU A 62 6.41 -23.85 35.73
CA GLU A 62 7.28 -22.88 36.39
C GLU A 62 8.16 -22.15 35.37
N THR A 63 8.86 -22.89 34.49
CA THR A 63 9.68 -22.30 33.43
C THR A 63 8.85 -21.44 32.48
N LYS A 64 7.62 -21.83 32.16
CA LYS A 64 6.71 -21.00 31.35
C LYS A 64 6.38 -19.67 32.05
N ASN A 65 6.16 -19.70 33.36
CA ASN A 65 5.89 -18.49 34.14
C ASN A 65 7.15 -17.61 34.22
N GLU A 66 8.32 -18.19 34.47
CA GLU A 66 9.62 -17.49 34.48
C GLU A 66 9.95 -16.85 33.13
N ILE A 67 9.70 -17.55 32.01
CA ILE A 67 9.84 -16.96 30.68
C ILE A 67 8.87 -15.80 30.47
N GLY A 68 7.66 -15.90 31.03
CA GLY A 68 6.67 -14.82 31.04
C GLY A 68 7.20 -13.57 31.76
N THR A 69 7.74 -13.74 32.97
CA THR A 69 8.32 -12.62 33.74
C THR A 69 9.56 -12.05 33.06
N ILE A 70 10.46 -12.90 32.52
CA ILE A 70 11.63 -12.43 31.76
C ILE A 70 11.20 -11.60 30.55
N LYS A 71 10.12 -11.99 29.87
CA LYS A 71 9.59 -11.22 28.73
C LYS A 71 9.06 -9.87 29.18
N GLU A 72 8.31 -9.80 30.28
CA GLU A 72 7.81 -8.54 30.85
C GLU A 72 8.97 -7.62 31.27
N ASP A 73 10.00 -8.18 31.92
CA ASP A 73 11.20 -7.47 32.31
C ASP A 73 11.99 -6.98 31.08
N MET A 74 12.13 -7.78 30.03
CA MET A 74 12.77 -7.36 28.78
C MET A 74 12.01 -6.23 28.10
N ILE A 75 10.68 -6.23 28.11
CA ILE A 75 9.86 -5.12 27.60
C ILE A 75 10.06 -3.86 28.46
N ALA A 76 10.16 -4.02 29.78
CA ALA A 76 10.44 -2.92 30.69
C ALA A 76 11.84 -2.32 30.46
N ILE A 77 12.85 -3.17 30.26
CA ILE A 77 14.22 -2.78 29.92
C ILE A 77 14.26 -2.09 28.55
N GLU A 78 13.61 -2.66 27.54
CA GLU A 78 13.52 -2.06 26.20
C GLU A 78 12.90 -0.67 26.28
N LYS A 79 11.81 -0.51 27.04
CA LYS A 79 11.17 0.79 27.26
C LYS A 79 12.06 1.77 28.04
N ALA A 80 12.83 1.30 29.01
CA ALA A 80 13.78 2.11 29.77
C ALA A 80 15.01 2.52 28.93
N CYS A 81 15.44 1.68 27.99
CA CYS A 81 16.53 1.96 27.05
C CYS A 81 16.08 2.82 25.86
N GLU A 82 14.84 2.66 25.39
CA GLU A 82 14.24 3.51 24.34
C GLU A 82 13.95 4.93 24.82
N ASP A 83 13.92 5.19 26.13
CA ASP A 83 13.75 6.54 26.68
C ASP A 83 15.11 7.17 27.08
N PRO A 84 15.85 7.79 26.15
CA PRO A 84 17.12 8.45 26.44
C PRO A 84 17.01 9.64 27.41
N ARG A 85 15.80 9.98 27.87
CA ARG A 85 15.55 10.95 28.94
C ARG A 85 15.96 10.42 30.32
N VAL A 86 16.03 9.10 30.50
CA VAL A 86 16.34 8.46 31.79
C VAL A 86 17.83 8.55 32.13
N TRP A 87 18.71 8.53 31.12
CA TRP A 87 20.16 8.38 31.33
C TRP A 87 20.97 9.67 31.25
N VAL A 88 20.46 10.73 30.62
CA VAL A 88 21.22 11.96 30.38
C VAL A 88 20.37 13.17 30.78
N GLU A 89 20.69 13.75 31.93
CA GLU A 89 20.19 15.08 32.32
C GLU A 89 20.48 16.06 31.18
N GLY A 90 19.41 16.56 30.53
CA GLY A 90 19.52 17.49 29.40
C GLY A 90 19.24 16.89 28.02
N PHE A 91 19.14 15.57 27.84
CA PHE A 91 18.75 15.00 26.53
C PHE A 91 17.32 15.38 26.14
N GLY A 92 16.41 15.50 27.11
CA GLY A 92 15.08 16.08 26.89
C GLY A 92 15.15 17.51 26.33
N LYS A 93 16.13 18.33 26.78
CA LYS A 93 16.37 19.68 26.25
C LYS A 93 16.96 19.61 24.84
N ILE A 94 17.91 18.72 24.56
CA ILE A 94 18.49 18.51 23.22
C ILE A 94 17.43 18.02 22.21
N ALA A 95 16.55 17.09 22.62
CA ALA A 95 15.45 16.60 21.81
C ALA A 95 14.42 17.70 21.55
N ALA A 96 14.11 18.52 22.57
CA ALA A 96 13.24 19.69 22.40
C ALA A 96 13.86 20.72 21.44
N VAL A 97 15.15 21.05 21.60
CA VAL A 97 15.89 21.95 20.71
C VAL A 97 15.95 21.40 19.30
N SER A 98 16.18 20.09 19.12
CA SER A 98 16.16 19.45 17.80
C SER A 98 14.79 19.52 17.14
N ARG A 99 13.71 19.35 17.92
CA ARG A 99 12.34 19.51 17.42
C ARG A 99 12.06 20.95 17.02
N ILE A 100 12.47 21.92 17.85
CA ILE A 100 12.35 23.35 17.57
C ILE A 100 13.15 23.70 16.31
N HIS A 101 14.38 23.23 16.17
CA HIS A 101 15.22 23.49 15.00
C HIS A 101 14.60 22.90 13.72
N ARG A 102 14.11 21.64 13.75
CA ARG A 102 13.40 21.05 12.61
C ARG A 102 12.16 21.86 12.23
N ASN A 103 11.38 22.29 13.22
CA ASN A 103 10.20 23.12 12.98
C ASN A 103 10.61 24.48 12.41
N PHE A 104 11.66 25.10 12.94
CA PHE A 104 12.18 26.39 12.48
C PHE A 104 12.68 26.31 11.03
N VAL A 105 13.46 25.29 10.68
CA VAL A 105 13.93 25.05 9.30
C VAL A 105 12.73 24.84 8.36
N ALA A 106 11.71 24.08 8.79
CA ALA A 106 10.50 23.89 8.01
C ALA A 106 9.74 25.20 7.79
N THR A 107 9.57 26.01 8.83
CA THR A 107 8.89 27.32 8.74
C THR A 107 9.69 28.33 7.93
N ALA A 108 11.02 28.39 8.08
CA ALA A 108 11.88 29.26 7.29
C ALA A 108 11.82 28.94 5.80
N LYS A 109 11.90 27.64 5.46
CA LYS A 109 11.71 27.16 4.08
C LYS A 109 10.33 27.53 3.53
N MET A 110 9.29 27.42 4.36
CA MET A 110 7.92 27.78 3.98
C MET A 110 7.78 29.29 3.70
N VAL A 111 8.37 30.15 4.53
CA VAL A 111 8.38 31.61 4.30
C VAL A 111 9.10 31.95 3.01
N GLU A 112 10.24 31.32 2.73
CA GLU A 112 10.97 31.53 1.48
C GLU A 112 10.14 31.08 0.26
N GLN A 113 9.48 29.92 0.36
CA GLN A 113 8.55 29.45 -0.67
C GLN A 113 7.40 30.43 -0.91
N LEU A 114 6.83 31.03 0.15
CA LEU A 114 5.75 32.03 0.02
C LEU A 114 6.25 33.33 -0.64
N ARG A 115 7.47 33.77 -0.36
CA ARG A 115 8.07 34.95 -1.00
C ARG A 115 8.30 34.74 -2.49
N GLU A 116 8.82 33.58 -2.87
CA GLU A 116 9.06 33.23 -4.28
C GLU A 116 7.77 32.82 -5.02
N MET A 117 6.68 32.56 -4.29
CA MET A 117 5.44 32.01 -4.83
C MET A 117 4.84 32.89 -5.92
N SER A 118 4.75 34.20 -5.68
CA SER A 118 4.13 35.15 -6.61
C SER A 118 4.83 35.17 -7.98
N LEU A 119 6.17 35.24 -7.98
CA LEU A 119 6.98 35.22 -9.19
C LEU A 119 6.88 33.89 -9.93
N LYS A 120 6.87 32.77 -9.21
CA LYS A 120 6.74 31.44 -9.85
C LYS A 120 5.32 31.19 -10.37
N ILE A 121 4.27 31.64 -9.68
CA ILE A 121 2.89 31.58 -10.18
C ILE A 121 2.79 32.37 -11.48
N GLU A 122 3.31 33.60 -11.52
CA GLU A 122 3.30 34.41 -12.75
C GLU A 122 4.06 33.73 -13.90
N SER A 123 5.22 33.14 -13.61
CA SER A 123 5.95 32.34 -14.60
C SER A 123 5.14 31.14 -15.09
N VAL A 124 4.43 30.43 -14.20
CA VAL A 124 3.57 29.30 -14.57
C VAL A 124 2.38 29.75 -15.39
N GLU A 125 1.71 30.84 -15.02
CA GLU A 125 0.61 31.44 -15.79
C GLU A 125 1.06 31.79 -17.21
N LYS A 126 2.26 32.38 -17.37
CA LYS A 126 2.85 32.67 -18.69
C LYS A 126 3.14 31.41 -19.51
N LEU A 127 3.71 30.38 -18.89
CA LEU A 127 3.97 29.10 -19.56
C LEU A 127 2.67 28.39 -19.96
N LEU A 128 1.67 28.42 -19.08
CA LEU A 128 0.34 27.85 -19.33
C LEU A 128 -0.38 28.60 -20.46
N ALA A 129 -0.28 29.92 -20.50
CA ALA A 129 -0.84 30.73 -21.59
C ALA A 129 -0.19 30.39 -22.94
N LYS A 130 1.12 30.14 -22.98
CA LYS A 130 1.82 29.69 -24.19
C LYS A 130 1.33 28.32 -24.67
N ASP A 131 1.22 27.34 -23.77
CA ASP A 131 0.72 26.01 -24.13
C ASP A 131 -0.77 26.06 -24.55
N ARG A 132 -1.58 26.92 -23.92
CA ARG A 132 -2.99 27.14 -24.28
C ARG A 132 -3.18 27.84 -25.63
N ALA A 133 -2.22 28.65 -26.08
CA ALA A 133 -2.28 29.29 -27.39
C ALA A 133 -2.20 28.28 -28.55
N THR A 134 -1.64 27.08 -28.31
CA THR A 134 -1.57 26.00 -29.29
C THR A 134 -2.13 24.71 -28.69
N PRO A 135 -3.47 24.60 -28.51
CA PRO A 135 -4.09 23.51 -27.78
C PRO A 135 -3.90 22.13 -28.43
N LEU A 136 -3.60 22.11 -29.72
CA LEU A 136 -3.31 20.89 -30.49
C LEU A 136 -1.82 20.71 -30.79
N GLY A 137 -0.94 21.43 -30.08
CA GLY A 137 0.51 21.39 -30.26
C GLY A 137 1.23 20.42 -29.32
N GLU A 138 2.56 20.51 -29.27
CA GLU A 138 3.41 19.59 -28.49
C GLU A 138 3.35 19.76 -26.97
N ALA A 139 2.67 20.80 -26.47
CA ALA A 139 2.60 21.16 -25.04
C ALA A 139 3.95 20.97 -24.31
N PRO A 140 5.01 21.71 -24.71
CA PRO A 140 6.37 21.50 -24.19
C PRO A 140 6.47 21.78 -22.68
N ASN A 141 5.66 22.69 -22.17
CA ASN A 141 5.77 23.16 -20.78
C ASN A 141 4.91 22.36 -19.80
N LEU A 142 4.06 21.44 -20.28
CA LEU A 142 3.11 20.69 -19.46
C LEU A 142 3.74 20.02 -18.22
N LEU A 143 4.88 19.35 -18.39
CA LEU A 143 5.60 18.69 -17.30
C LEU A 143 6.23 19.69 -16.32
N ALA A 144 6.78 20.79 -16.84
CA ALA A 144 7.40 21.84 -16.03
C ALA A 144 6.34 22.55 -15.18
N ILE A 145 5.18 22.85 -15.77
CA ILE A 145 4.04 23.45 -15.07
C ILE A 145 3.56 22.53 -13.95
N HIS A 146 3.34 21.24 -14.24
CA HIS A 146 2.93 20.25 -13.23
C HIS A 146 3.94 20.16 -12.07
N TYR A 147 5.23 20.12 -12.39
CA TYR A 147 6.30 20.08 -11.40
C TYR A 147 6.32 21.33 -10.50
N CYS A 148 6.16 22.51 -11.10
CA CYS A 148 6.11 23.78 -10.36
C CYS A 148 4.87 23.88 -9.47
N LEU A 149 3.68 23.57 -9.99
CA LEU A 149 2.45 23.57 -9.21
C LEU A 149 2.49 22.57 -8.05
N ARG A 150 3.13 21.41 -8.25
CA ARG A 150 3.35 20.41 -7.20
C ARG A 150 4.10 20.95 -5.98
N LEU A 151 5.10 21.80 -6.20
CA LEU A 151 5.90 22.36 -5.10
C LEU A 151 5.09 23.30 -4.19
N TYR A 152 4.02 23.90 -4.73
CA TYR A 152 3.19 24.88 -4.03
C TYR A 152 1.88 24.32 -3.48
N ILE A 153 1.36 23.23 -4.07
CA ILE A 153 0.20 22.48 -3.53
C ILE A 153 0.55 21.75 -2.22
N LEU A 154 1.83 21.71 -1.83
CA LEU A 154 2.27 21.35 -0.48
C LEU A 154 1.97 22.48 0.55
N ASN A 155 0.79 23.10 0.44
CA ASN A 155 0.27 24.12 1.34
C ASN A 155 -0.91 23.63 2.18
N GLU A 156 -1.11 22.32 2.32
CA GLU A 156 -2.01 21.78 3.35
C GLU A 156 -1.47 22.01 4.78
N THR A 157 -0.18 22.35 4.92
CA THR A 157 0.39 22.91 6.16
C THR A 157 0.00 24.37 6.40
N MET A 158 -0.40 25.12 5.37
CA MET A 158 -0.98 26.46 5.56
C MET A 158 -2.37 26.41 6.18
N LEU A 159 -3.19 25.42 5.80
CA LEU A 159 -4.51 25.19 6.40
C LEU A 159 -4.41 24.86 7.90
N GLN A 160 -3.30 24.22 8.30
CA GLN A 160 -2.98 24.04 9.72
C GLN A 160 -2.53 25.36 10.37
N ALA A 161 -1.74 26.19 9.68
CA ALA A 161 -1.35 27.52 10.17
C ALA A 161 -2.54 28.51 10.25
N THR A 162 -3.63 28.29 9.49
CA THR A 162 -4.85 29.11 9.54
C THR A 162 -5.68 28.86 10.80
N ARG A 163 -5.48 27.72 11.49
CA ARG A 163 -6.23 27.40 12.71
C ARG A 163 -5.80 28.22 13.93
N ASP A 164 -4.54 28.67 13.95
CA ASP A 164 -3.93 29.31 15.13
C ASP A 164 -3.42 30.75 14.85
N GLY A 165 -3.68 31.30 13.66
CA GLY A 165 -3.16 32.60 13.20
C GLY A 165 -4.07 33.81 13.45
N GLN A 166 -3.48 35.01 13.56
CA GLN A 166 -4.23 36.28 13.57
C GLN A 166 -4.99 36.50 12.25
N ALA A 167 -6.21 37.06 12.34
CA ALA A 167 -7.13 37.24 11.21
C ALA A 167 -6.56 38.04 10.02
N SER A 168 -5.62 38.96 10.23
CA SER A 168 -4.96 39.75 9.18
C SER A 168 -3.97 38.93 8.33
N THR A 169 -3.19 38.06 8.99
CA THR A 169 -2.26 37.13 8.31
C THR A 169 -3.04 36.10 7.50
N ILE A 170 -4.16 35.63 8.03
CA ILE A 170 -5.07 34.68 7.35
C ILE A 170 -5.55 35.26 6.02
N LYS A 171 -6.07 36.49 6.01
CA LYS A 171 -6.57 37.15 4.78
C LYS A 171 -5.50 37.29 3.70
N THR A 172 -4.27 37.62 4.08
CA THR A 172 -3.16 37.77 3.13
C THR A 172 -2.79 36.42 2.51
N LEU A 173 -2.78 35.36 3.33
CA LEU A 173 -2.51 34.00 2.89
C LEU A 173 -3.64 33.43 2.02
N GLU A 174 -4.89 33.74 2.31
CA GLU A 174 -6.05 33.37 1.49
C GLU A 174 -5.93 33.89 0.06
N GLY A 175 -5.52 35.14 -0.13
CA GLY A 175 -5.32 35.71 -1.48
C GLY A 175 -4.24 35.01 -2.30
N TYR A 176 -3.11 34.62 -1.68
CA TYR A 176 -2.08 33.83 -2.36
C TYR A 176 -2.56 32.41 -2.72
N CYS A 177 -3.33 31.79 -1.83
CA CYS A 177 -3.93 30.48 -2.05
C CYS A 177 -4.99 30.50 -3.15
N GLU A 178 -5.81 31.56 -3.23
CA GLU A 178 -6.84 31.71 -4.25
C GLU A 178 -6.23 31.81 -5.65
N ARG A 179 -5.18 32.64 -5.84
CA ARG A 179 -4.49 32.74 -7.12
C ARG A 179 -3.82 31.42 -7.53
N LEU A 180 -3.23 30.70 -6.58
CA LEU A 180 -2.70 29.36 -6.84
C LEU A 180 -3.81 28.39 -7.24
N ALA A 181 -4.95 28.40 -6.55
CA ALA A 181 -6.09 27.53 -6.83
C ALA A 181 -6.64 27.79 -8.23
N GLY A 182 -6.80 29.05 -8.62
CA GLY A 182 -7.21 29.41 -9.99
C GLY A 182 -6.20 28.96 -11.05
N THR A 183 -4.90 29.08 -10.78
CA THR A 183 -3.85 28.59 -11.69
C THR A 183 -3.88 27.06 -11.80
N LEU A 184 -4.13 26.37 -10.70
CA LEU A 184 -4.26 24.91 -10.67
C LEU A 184 -5.48 24.45 -11.46
N GLU A 185 -6.64 25.08 -11.27
CA GLU A 185 -7.85 24.78 -12.01
C GLU A 185 -7.65 25.04 -13.52
N ALA A 186 -6.98 26.13 -13.87
CA ALA A 186 -6.63 26.41 -15.26
C ALA A 186 -5.70 25.33 -15.85
N PHE A 187 -4.72 24.87 -15.09
CA PHE A 187 -3.87 23.75 -15.52
C PHE A 187 -4.68 22.46 -15.67
N GLU A 188 -5.53 22.10 -14.70
CA GLU A 188 -6.34 20.88 -14.75
C GLU A 188 -7.30 20.90 -15.94
N SER A 189 -7.95 22.04 -16.21
CA SER A 189 -8.79 22.23 -17.38
C SER A 189 -8.02 22.03 -18.70
N HIS A 190 -6.81 22.60 -18.81
CA HIS A 190 -5.98 22.42 -20.00
C HIS A 190 -5.50 20.97 -20.15
N TYR A 191 -5.09 20.35 -19.05
CA TYR A 191 -4.66 18.94 -19.02
C TYR A 191 -5.76 17.98 -19.48
N LEU A 192 -7.00 18.17 -19.00
CA LEU A 192 -8.15 17.36 -19.43
C LEU A 192 -8.57 17.67 -20.87
N HIS A 193 -8.41 18.92 -21.32
CA HIS A 193 -8.64 19.28 -22.72
C HIS A 193 -7.65 18.58 -23.67
N LEU A 194 -6.36 18.48 -23.29
CA LEU A 194 -5.36 17.71 -24.03
C LEU A 194 -5.71 16.21 -24.06
N ALA A 195 -6.18 15.65 -22.94
CA ALA A 195 -6.65 14.26 -22.89
C ALA A 195 -7.88 14.03 -23.79
N SER A 196 -8.81 14.99 -23.82
CA SER A 196 -10.00 14.91 -24.69
C SER A 196 -9.63 15.03 -26.17
N SER A 197 -8.64 15.86 -26.51
CA SER A 197 -8.25 16.12 -27.90
C SER A 197 -7.10 15.21 -28.37
N LEU A 198 -6.88 14.10 -27.67
CA LEU A 198 -5.68 13.28 -27.84
C LEU A 198 -5.56 12.69 -29.25
N LEU A 199 -6.66 12.18 -29.82
CA LEU A 199 -6.68 11.68 -31.20
C LEU A 199 -6.28 12.78 -32.20
N ASP A 200 -6.81 13.99 -32.05
CA ASP A 200 -6.49 15.12 -32.93
C ASP A 200 -5.01 15.53 -32.82
N ILE A 201 -4.44 15.47 -31.62
CA ILE A 201 -3.02 15.77 -31.36
C ILE A 201 -2.11 14.72 -32.00
N VAL A 202 -2.48 13.44 -31.90
CA VAL A 202 -1.73 12.33 -32.50
C VAL A 202 -1.79 12.39 -34.03
N ARG A 203 -2.96 12.72 -34.61
CA ARG A 203 -3.09 12.96 -36.07
C ARG A 203 -2.17 14.08 -36.58
N LYS A 204 -1.85 15.06 -35.74
CA LYS A 204 -0.88 16.13 -36.07
C LYS A 204 0.59 15.74 -35.87
N GLY A 205 0.87 14.49 -35.51
CA GLY A 205 2.23 13.99 -35.29
C GLY A 205 2.80 14.27 -33.91
N HIS A 206 1.99 14.79 -32.96
CA HIS A 206 2.45 15.15 -31.63
C HIS A 206 2.17 14.06 -30.58
N ALA A 207 2.42 12.79 -30.93
CA ALA A 207 2.15 11.63 -30.07
C ALA A 207 2.84 11.68 -28.70
N LYS A 208 3.97 12.40 -28.58
CA LYS A 208 4.70 12.61 -27.31
C LYS A 208 3.84 13.25 -26.21
N VAL A 209 2.76 13.95 -26.55
CA VAL A 209 1.82 14.51 -25.58
C VAL A 209 1.11 13.39 -24.78
N ALA A 210 0.81 12.25 -25.42
CA ALA A 210 0.23 11.08 -24.76
C ALA A 210 1.12 10.59 -23.60
N ILE A 211 2.43 10.47 -23.85
CA ILE A 211 3.42 10.09 -22.83
C ILE A 211 3.39 11.09 -21.67
N LYS A 212 3.37 12.40 -21.96
CA LYS A 212 3.36 13.44 -20.91
C LYS A 212 2.11 13.34 -20.03
N ILE A 213 0.95 13.13 -20.64
CA ILE A 213 -0.33 12.94 -19.94
C ILE A 213 -0.26 11.69 -19.06
N ALA A 214 0.11 10.55 -19.64
CA ALA A 214 0.25 9.30 -18.91
C ALA A 214 1.22 9.44 -17.73
N LYS A 215 2.35 10.12 -17.93
CA LYS A 215 3.37 10.27 -16.89
C LYS A 215 2.90 11.14 -15.73
N ILE A 216 2.18 12.21 -16.00
CA ILE A 216 1.58 13.06 -14.96
C ILE A 216 0.59 12.24 -14.13
N ALA A 217 -0.29 11.48 -14.79
CA ALA A 217 -1.29 10.66 -14.11
C ALA A 217 -0.68 9.50 -13.30
N GLU A 218 0.39 8.85 -13.78
CA GLU A 218 1.14 7.85 -12.99
C GLU A 218 1.71 8.45 -11.72
N ILE A 219 2.42 9.57 -11.85
CA ILE A 219 3.10 10.23 -10.74
C ILE A 219 2.08 10.70 -9.69
N GLU A 220 0.94 11.25 -10.11
CA GLU A 220 -0.14 11.62 -9.20
C GLU A 220 -0.84 10.39 -8.60
N GLY A 221 -1.04 9.33 -9.38
CA GLY A 221 -1.62 8.07 -8.92
C GLY A 221 -0.80 7.38 -7.83
N GLN A 222 0.52 7.28 -8.00
CA GLN A 222 1.42 6.73 -6.98
C GLN A 222 1.39 7.52 -5.67
N ARG A 223 1.14 8.83 -5.74
CA ARG A 223 1.02 9.66 -4.54
C ARG A 223 -0.33 9.50 -3.87
N ASP A 224 -1.39 9.40 -4.65
CA ASP A 224 -2.73 9.11 -4.16
C ASP A 224 -2.76 7.75 -3.44
N GLU A 225 -2.12 6.73 -4.03
CA GLU A 225 -1.97 5.40 -3.42
C GLU A 225 -1.22 5.46 -2.09
N LYS A 226 -0.09 6.18 -2.02
CA LYS A 226 0.65 6.39 -0.76
C LYS A 226 -0.20 7.08 0.29
N ALA A 227 -1.00 8.09 -0.08
CA ALA A 227 -1.90 8.77 0.84
C ALA A 227 -3.01 7.84 1.35
N ILE A 228 -3.61 7.02 0.48
CA ILE A 228 -4.62 6.02 0.85
C ILE A 228 -4.02 4.98 1.79
N ALA A 229 -2.84 4.44 1.48
CA ALA A 229 -2.16 3.45 2.31
C ALA A 229 -1.88 3.99 3.73
N ILE A 230 -1.38 5.23 3.83
CA ILE A 230 -1.12 5.85 5.14
C ILE A 230 -2.43 6.05 5.93
N ARG A 231 -3.51 6.48 5.27
CA ARG A 231 -4.84 6.60 5.91
C ARG A 231 -5.36 5.24 6.39
N LEU A 232 -5.14 4.18 5.62
CA LEU A 232 -5.55 2.81 5.98
C LEU A 232 -4.78 2.31 7.21
N VAL A 233 -3.44 2.45 7.22
CA VAL A 233 -2.58 2.03 8.32
C VAL A 233 -2.97 2.74 9.62
N LYS A 234 -3.22 4.05 9.57
CA LYS A 234 -3.68 4.83 10.72
C LYS A 234 -5.05 4.38 11.24
N ARG A 235 -5.97 4.05 10.34
CA ARG A 235 -7.31 3.57 10.70
C ARG A 235 -7.25 2.20 11.39
N GLN A 236 -6.35 1.32 10.94
CA GLN A 236 -6.22 -0.04 11.45
C GLN A 236 -5.36 -0.13 12.71
N ASN A 237 -4.34 0.73 12.87
CA ASN A 237 -3.41 0.71 14.00
C ASN A 237 -3.25 2.09 14.63
N LYS A 238 -4.00 2.37 15.71
CA LYS A 238 -3.97 3.67 16.42
C LYS A 238 -2.59 3.98 17.03
N ASP A 239 -1.90 2.98 17.56
CA ASP A 239 -0.57 3.15 18.19
C ASP A 239 0.54 3.45 17.19
N ILE A 240 0.50 2.79 16.02
CA ILE A 240 1.41 3.09 14.91
C ILE A 240 1.04 4.46 14.31
N GLY A 241 -0.25 4.77 14.21
CA GLY A 241 -0.75 6.03 13.66
C GLY A 241 -0.28 7.26 14.42
N ALA A 242 -0.07 7.16 15.75
CA ALA A 242 0.54 8.21 16.56
C ALA A 242 1.97 8.55 16.12
N ARG A 243 2.78 7.54 15.72
CA ARG A 243 4.15 7.76 15.18
C ARG A 243 4.12 8.42 13.79
N PHE A 244 3.04 8.25 13.04
CA PHE A 244 2.83 8.87 11.72
C PHE A 244 2.03 10.19 11.77
N GLN A 245 1.70 10.75 12.95
CA GLN A 245 0.99 12.04 13.05
C GLN A 245 1.77 13.20 12.42
N SER A 246 3.10 13.10 12.34
CA SER A 246 3.97 14.07 11.65
C SER A 246 4.05 13.86 10.14
N VAL A 247 3.51 12.75 9.63
CA VAL A 247 3.58 12.41 8.20
C VAL A 247 2.45 13.10 7.46
N ARG A 248 2.88 14.09 6.68
CA ARG A 248 2.13 15.02 5.81
C ARG A 248 1.17 14.38 4.79
N ALA A 249 1.02 13.06 4.79
CA ALA A 249 0.21 12.33 3.82
C ALA A 249 -1.29 12.32 4.14
N GLU A 250 -1.70 12.69 5.36
CA GLU A 250 -3.12 12.66 5.75
C GLU A 250 -3.98 13.72 5.07
N ALA A 251 -3.42 14.90 4.79
CA ALA A 251 -4.21 16.03 4.31
C ALA A 251 -4.53 15.97 2.80
N ARG A 252 -3.76 15.19 2.01
CA ARG A 252 -3.83 15.22 0.54
C ARG A 252 -5.22 14.85 0.01
N VAL A 253 -5.84 15.74 -0.75
CA VAL A 253 -7.05 15.40 -1.53
C VAL A 253 -6.67 14.43 -2.66
N ILE A 254 -7.37 13.29 -2.74
CA ILE A 254 -7.16 12.27 -3.76
C ILE A 254 -7.74 12.80 -5.09
N LYS A 255 -6.94 12.82 -6.15
CA LYS A 255 -7.29 13.52 -7.40
C LYS A 255 -7.76 12.59 -8.51
N HIS A 256 -7.37 11.31 -8.48
CA HIS A 256 -7.77 10.29 -9.46
C HIS A 256 -7.51 10.64 -10.92
N TYR A 257 -6.33 11.21 -11.22
CA TYR A 257 -6.00 11.69 -12.58
C TYR A 257 -6.09 10.60 -13.66
N ARG A 258 -5.72 9.35 -13.35
CA ARG A 258 -5.86 8.22 -14.28
C ARG A 258 -7.31 8.04 -14.73
N ALA A 259 -8.26 7.98 -13.80
CA ALA A 259 -9.68 7.83 -14.12
C ALA A 259 -10.19 9.02 -14.95
N LYS A 260 -9.88 10.25 -14.53
CA LYS A 260 -10.29 11.46 -15.26
C LYS A 260 -9.78 11.51 -16.71
N VAL A 261 -8.53 11.10 -16.95
CA VAL A 261 -7.96 11.03 -18.31
C VAL A 261 -8.70 9.99 -19.15
N MET A 262 -8.88 8.78 -18.62
CA MET A 262 -9.56 7.69 -19.34
C MET A 262 -11.01 8.05 -19.67
N ASP A 263 -11.71 8.70 -18.74
CA ASP A 263 -13.09 9.16 -18.93
C ASP A 263 -13.15 10.31 -19.95
N SER A 264 -12.17 11.22 -19.94
CA SER A 264 -12.09 12.31 -20.93
C SER A 264 -11.86 11.79 -22.35
N ILE A 265 -10.99 10.79 -22.50
CA ILE A 265 -10.75 10.12 -23.79
C ILE A 265 -12.02 9.42 -24.25
N ARG A 266 -12.67 8.62 -23.38
CA ARG A 266 -13.93 7.92 -23.69
C ARG A 266 -15.03 8.89 -24.10
N ALA A 267 -15.21 9.97 -23.34
CA ALA A 267 -16.21 10.98 -23.62
C ALA A 267 -15.94 11.67 -24.98
N SER A 268 -14.68 11.94 -25.31
CA SER A 268 -14.31 12.53 -26.59
C SER A 268 -14.60 11.59 -27.77
N ALA A 269 -14.21 10.31 -27.68
CA ALA A 269 -14.50 9.31 -28.70
C ALA A 269 -16.01 9.15 -28.93
N LYS A 270 -16.78 9.05 -27.85
CA LYS A 270 -18.25 9.00 -27.90
C LYS A 270 -18.83 10.25 -28.58
N ASN A 271 -18.41 11.44 -28.16
CA ASN A 271 -18.87 12.69 -28.74
C ASN A 271 -18.53 12.81 -30.23
N LEU A 272 -17.39 12.28 -30.66
CA LEU A 272 -17.00 12.26 -32.08
C LEU A 272 -17.97 11.40 -32.89
N ILE A 273 -18.25 10.18 -32.44
CA ILE A 273 -19.21 9.27 -33.10
C ILE A 273 -20.61 9.92 -33.13
N GLU A 274 -21.09 10.43 -31.99
CA GLU A 274 -22.40 11.10 -31.91
C GLU A 274 -22.50 12.29 -32.86
N ARG A 275 -21.44 13.10 -32.98
CA ARG A 275 -21.40 14.24 -33.92
C ARG A 275 -21.45 13.80 -35.37
N GLN A 276 -20.70 12.75 -35.75
CA GLN A 276 -20.70 12.26 -37.13
C GLN A 276 -22.01 11.55 -37.48
N PHE A 277 -22.57 10.78 -36.54
CA PHE A 277 -23.89 10.17 -36.68
C PHE A 277 -24.99 11.24 -36.81
N ALA A 278 -24.91 12.33 -36.04
CA ALA A 278 -25.87 13.43 -36.12
C ALA A 278 -25.87 14.16 -37.47
N LYS A 279 -24.76 14.15 -38.22
CA LYS A 279 -24.71 14.68 -39.61
C LYS A 279 -25.43 13.78 -40.61
N SER A 280 -25.58 12.50 -40.28
CA SER A 280 -26.22 11.49 -41.14
C SER A 280 -27.68 11.22 -40.73
N LYS A 281 -28.32 12.17 -40.04
CA LYS A 281 -29.69 12.02 -39.49
C LYS A 281 -30.75 11.67 -40.55
N ASP A 282 -30.57 12.15 -41.78
CA ASP A 282 -31.52 11.90 -42.87
C ASP A 282 -31.36 10.51 -43.50
N ASN A 283 -30.19 9.87 -43.36
CA ASN A 283 -29.96 8.50 -43.81
C ASN A 283 -28.97 7.76 -42.87
N PRO A 284 -29.47 7.07 -41.83
CA PRO A 284 -28.64 6.33 -40.88
C PRO A 284 -27.83 5.19 -41.49
N ALA A 285 -28.28 4.60 -42.62
CA ALA A 285 -27.55 3.54 -43.31
C ALA A 285 -26.30 4.09 -44.01
N ALA A 286 -26.40 5.29 -44.60
CA ALA A 286 -25.28 5.96 -45.28
C ALA A 286 -24.11 6.32 -44.34
N PHE A 287 -24.33 6.33 -43.01
CA PHE A 287 -23.23 6.48 -42.04
C PHE A 287 -22.26 5.30 -42.07
N PHE A 288 -22.76 4.10 -42.34
CA PHE A 288 -21.96 2.87 -42.39
C PHE A 288 -21.46 2.54 -43.81
N GLU A 289 -21.81 3.35 -44.81
CA GLU A 289 -21.49 3.10 -46.21
C GLU A 289 -20.27 3.92 -46.66
N GLY A 290 -19.26 3.24 -47.23
CA GLY A 290 -18.12 3.83 -47.93
C GLY A 290 -17.22 4.74 -47.07
N GLU A 291 -16.72 5.82 -47.69
CA GLU A 291 -15.75 6.77 -47.11
C GLU A 291 -16.25 7.48 -45.83
N ASN A 292 -17.56 7.43 -45.55
CA ASN A 292 -18.16 8.05 -44.36
C ASN A 292 -17.78 7.34 -43.05
N PHE A 293 -17.36 6.08 -43.12
CA PHE A 293 -16.95 5.29 -41.94
C PHE A 293 -15.43 5.03 -41.91
N ASP A 294 -14.70 5.29 -43.00
CA ASP A 294 -13.26 5.04 -43.08
C ASP A 294 -12.44 5.79 -42.02
N TRP A 295 -12.88 6.98 -41.62
CA TRP A 295 -12.23 7.75 -40.54
C TRP A 295 -12.21 6.99 -39.20
N TYR A 296 -13.21 6.14 -38.94
CA TYR A 296 -13.27 5.34 -37.71
C TYR A 296 -12.20 4.24 -37.72
N TYR A 297 -12.02 3.56 -38.86
CA TYR A 297 -10.95 2.56 -39.01
C TYR A 297 -9.57 3.21 -38.98
N GLN A 298 -9.39 4.37 -39.60
CA GLN A 298 -8.14 5.13 -39.53
C GLN A 298 -7.81 5.56 -38.09
N ASP A 299 -8.80 5.96 -37.31
CA ASP A 299 -8.61 6.30 -35.90
C ASP A 299 -8.24 5.07 -35.07
N LEU A 300 -8.90 3.92 -35.29
CA LEU A 300 -8.55 2.67 -34.62
C LEU A 300 -7.13 2.21 -34.95
N LEU A 301 -6.73 2.27 -36.22
CA LEU A 301 -5.36 1.96 -36.65
C LEU A 301 -4.35 2.91 -36.00
N LEU A 302 -4.64 4.21 -35.94
CA LEU A 302 -3.78 5.19 -35.28
C LEU A 302 -3.62 4.90 -33.78
N VAL A 303 -4.70 4.49 -33.12
CA VAL A 303 -4.66 4.08 -31.71
C VAL A 303 -3.77 2.84 -31.55
N GLU A 304 -3.95 1.83 -32.40
CA GLU A 304 -3.22 0.57 -32.34
C GLU A 304 -1.72 0.74 -32.61
N GLU A 305 -1.37 1.45 -33.68
CA GLU A 305 0.03 1.62 -34.11
C GLU A 305 0.81 2.62 -33.26
N THR A 306 0.14 3.66 -32.74
CA THR A 306 0.83 4.79 -32.13
C THR A 306 0.48 4.99 -30.66
N LEU A 307 -0.78 4.87 -30.29
CA LEU A 307 -1.22 5.27 -28.95
C LEU A 307 -0.97 4.20 -27.89
N ILE A 308 -1.10 2.91 -28.24
CA ILE A 308 -0.92 1.80 -27.30
C ILE A 308 0.46 1.83 -26.65
N ASP A 309 1.52 2.05 -27.44
CA ASP A 309 2.91 2.07 -26.96
C ASP A 309 3.27 3.32 -26.14
N MET A 310 2.44 4.37 -26.21
CA MET A 310 2.68 5.64 -25.51
C MET A 310 2.07 5.67 -24.11
N PHE A 311 1.23 4.69 -23.78
CA PHE A 311 0.63 4.51 -22.46
C PHE A 311 1.18 3.26 -21.75
N PRO A 312 1.14 3.24 -20.41
CA PRO A 312 1.43 2.03 -19.65
C PRO A 312 0.48 0.88 -20.02
N GLN A 313 1.02 -0.33 -20.16
CA GLN A 313 0.25 -1.52 -20.59
C GLN A 313 -0.93 -1.84 -19.67
N ASP A 314 -0.83 -1.51 -18.38
CA ASP A 314 -1.88 -1.73 -17.39
C ASP A 314 -3.11 -0.83 -17.60
N TRP A 315 -3.01 0.22 -18.42
CA TRP A 315 -4.13 1.13 -18.71
C TRP A 315 -5.14 0.56 -19.70
N LYS A 316 -4.75 -0.41 -20.55
CA LYS A 316 -5.63 -1.03 -21.56
C LYS A 316 -6.38 0.02 -22.39
N VAL A 317 -5.64 0.99 -22.93
CA VAL A 317 -6.22 2.11 -23.68
C VAL A 317 -7.02 1.64 -24.91
N SER A 318 -6.62 0.52 -25.51
CA SER A 318 -7.38 -0.13 -26.61
C SER A 318 -8.81 -0.50 -26.25
N SER A 319 -9.13 -0.76 -24.98
CA SER A 319 -10.51 -1.09 -24.56
C SER A 319 -11.44 0.12 -24.44
N ILE A 320 -10.91 1.33 -24.57
CA ILE A 320 -11.71 2.57 -24.48
C ILE A 320 -12.30 2.95 -25.84
N PHE A 321 -11.54 2.71 -26.91
CA PHE A 321 -11.90 3.03 -28.29
C PHE A 321 -12.69 1.88 -28.91
#